data_AF-A0A964ZUG2-F1
#
_entry.id   AF-A0A964ZUG2-F1
#
_cell.length_a   1.000
_cell.length_b   1.000
_cell.length_c   1.000
_cell.angle_alpha   90.00
_cell.angle_beta   90.00
_cell.angle_gamma   90.00
#
_symmetry.space_group_name_H-M   'P 1'
#
loop_
_entity.id
_entity.type
_entity.pdbx_description
1 polymer ?
#
loop_
_entity_poly.entity_id
_entity_poly.type
_entity_poly.pdbx_seq_one_letter_code
_entity_poly.pdbx_strand_id
1 'polypeptide(L)' 'MNPLRHQRPDQPVLIVGLIAIIAVYFLILVGGTVRATGAGMGCPDWPLCFGQLIP' A
#
# COMPACT_ATOMS: atom_id res chain seq x y z
N MET A 1 -8.65 -0.36 -39.67
CA MET A 1 -8.19 -0.88 -38.35
C MET A 1 -6.88 -0.19 -38.03
N ASN A 2 -6.83 0.71 -37.05
CA ASN A 2 -5.62 1.45 -36.69
C ASN A 2 -5.40 1.34 -35.16
N PRO A 3 -4.35 0.64 -34.66
CA PRO A 3 -4.23 0.24 -33.26
C PRO A 3 -3.73 1.33 -32.27
N LEU A 4 -3.75 2.61 -32.65
CA LEU A 4 -3.03 3.69 -31.94
C LEU A 4 -3.85 4.46 -30.90
N ARG A 5 -5.10 4.04 -30.60
CA ARG A 5 -5.95 4.70 -29.59
C ARG A 5 -5.69 4.21 -28.15
N HIS A 6 -5.00 3.08 -27.97
CA HIS A 6 -4.80 2.45 -26.66
C HIS A 6 -3.46 2.80 -25.98
N GLN A 7 -2.62 3.64 -26.61
CA GLN A 7 -1.28 3.99 -26.08
C GLN A 7 -1.12 5.46 -25.67
N ARG A 8 -2.25 6.17 -25.48
CA ARG A 8 -2.24 7.36 -24.64
C ARG A 8 -2.27 6.85 -23.20
N PRO A 9 -1.26 7.10 -22.35
CA PRO A 9 -1.49 7.03 -20.91
C PRO A 9 -2.65 7.99 -20.65
N ASP A 10 -3.81 7.42 -20.37
CA ASP A 10 -4.97 8.15 -19.95
C ASP A 10 -4.53 8.94 -18.72
N GLN A 11 -4.75 10.25 -18.74
CA GLN A 11 -4.42 11.17 -17.64
C GLN A 11 -4.75 10.60 -16.24
N PRO A 12 -5.85 9.84 -16.02
CA PRO A 12 -6.07 9.17 -14.73
C PRO A 12 -5.02 8.10 -14.36
N VAL A 13 -4.46 7.32 -15.30
CA VAL A 13 -3.41 6.33 -15.01
C VAL A 13 -2.12 6.98 -14.52
N LEU A 14 -1.78 8.18 -15.01
CA LEU A 14 -0.63 8.94 -14.49
C LEU A 14 -0.84 9.35 -13.02
N ILE A 15 -2.05 9.77 -12.67
CA ILE A 15 -2.42 10.15 -11.29
C ILE A 15 -2.39 8.93 -10.37
N VAL A 16 -2.99 7.80 -10.79
CA VAL A 16 -2.96 6.56 -10.00
C VAL A 16 -1.52 6.07 -9.81
N GLY A 17 -0.68 6.15 -10.84
CA GLY A 17 0.75 5.80 -10.74
C GLY A 17 1.49 6.64 -9.71
N LEU A 18 1.31 7.97 -9.72
CA LEU A 18 1.92 8.86 -8.72
C LEU A 18 1.43 8.57 -7.30
N ILE A 19 0.12 8.36 -7.13
CA ILE A 19 -0.47 7.99 -5.83
C ILE A 19 0.13 6.66 -5.34
N ALA A 20 0.25 5.65 -6.20
CA ALA A 20 0.82 4.36 -5.85
C ALA A 20 2.29 4.48 -5.44
N ILE A 21 3.10 5.26 -6.17
CA ILE A 21 4.51 5.52 -5.81
C ILE A 21 4.60 6.15 -4.41
N ILE A 22 3.82 7.21 -4.16
CA ILE A 22 3.80 7.89 -2.86
C ILE A 22 3.37 6.92 -1.75
N ALA A 23 2.30 6.14 -1.98
CA ALA A 23 1.80 5.17 -1.03
C ALA A 23 2.83 4.08 -0.71
N VAL A 24 3.54 3.55 -1.71
CA VAL A 24 4.59 2.55 -1.50
C VAL A 24 5.74 3.10 -0.68
N TYR A 25 6.23 4.31 -0.99
CA TYR A 25 7.28 4.94 -0.18
C TYR A 25 6.81 5.17 1.26
N PHE A 26 5.57 5.62 1.44
CA PHE A 26 4.98 5.77 2.77
C PHE A 26 4.91 4.43 3.53
N LEU A 27 4.44 3.35 2.89
CA LEU A 27 4.40 2.01 3.47
C LEU A 27 5.80 1.50 3.85
N ILE A 28 6.82 1.79 3.05
CA ILE A 28 8.21 1.42 3.36
C ILE A 28 8.69 2.10 4.65
N LEU A 29 8.40 3.40 4.82
CA LEU A 29 8.75 4.13 6.04
C LEU A 29 8.02 3.56 7.26
N VAL A 30 6.70 3.38 7.16
CA VAL A 30 5.89 2.79 8.24
C VAL A 30 6.37 1.39 8.60
N GLY A 31 6.60 0.53 7.61
CA GLY A 31 7.10 -0.83 7.81
C GLY A 31 8.49 -0.85 8.44
N GLY A 32 9.37 0.08 8.06
CA GLY A 32 10.67 0.30 8.70
C GLY A 32 10.53 0.67 10.18
N THR A 33 9.64 1.62 10.50
CA THR A 33 9.35 2.00 11.89
C THR A 33 8.81 0.83 12.70
N VAL A 34 7.85 0.06 12.19
CA VAL A 34 7.27 -1.12 12.87
C VAL A 34 8.34 -2.17 13.19
N ARG A 35 9.30 -2.38 12.27
CA ARG A 35 10.44 -3.28 12.53
C ARG A 35 11.36 -2.72 13.60
N ALA A 36 11.69 -1.43 13.54
CA ALA A 36 12.58 -0.78 14.49
C ALA A 36 12.02 -0.72 15.91
N THR A 37 10.70 -0.56 16.05
CA THR A 37 10.02 -0.51 17.36
C THR A 37 9.64 -1.89 17.91
N GLY A 38 9.90 -2.97 17.17
CA GLY A 38 9.49 -4.32 17.54
C GLY A 38 7.98 -4.56 17.47
N ALA A 39 7.20 -3.60 16.95
CA ALA A 39 5.75 -3.68 16.81
C ALA A 39 5.28 -4.74 15.79
N GLY A 40 6.20 -5.38 15.06
CA GLY A 40 5.91 -6.47 14.13
C GLY A 40 5.31 -7.73 14.77
N MET A 41 5.37 -7.86 16.10
CA MET A 41 4.69 -8.91 16.87
C MET A 41 3.48 -8.37 17.67
N GLY A 42 3.00 -7.16 17.34
CA GLY A 42 1.97 -6.47 18.12
C GLY A 42 0.67 -7.26 18.23
N CYS A 43 0.28 -7.97 17.17
CA CYS A 43 -0.84 -8.92 17.19
C CYS A 43 -0.32 -10.30 16.80
N PRO A 44 -0.45 -11.32 17.68
CA PRO A 44 -0.04 -12.68 17.35
C PRO A 44 -0.96 -13.35 16.32
N ASP A 45 -2.20 -12.84 16.18
CA ASP A 45 -3.26 -13.43 15.37
C ASP A 45 -3.97 -12.35 14.51
N TRP A 46 -4.45 -12.76 13.34
CA TRP A 46 -5.27 -11.96 12.41
C TRP A 46 -6.36 -12.87 11.84
N PRO A 47 -7.66 -12.49 11.77
CA PRO A 47 -8.26 -11.14 11.84
C PRO A 47 -8.64 -10.64 13.25
N LEU A 48 -8.60 -11.50 14.27
CA LEU A 48 -8.78 -11.11 15.67
C LEU A 48 -7.40 -10.93 16.30
N CYS A 49 -7.13 -9.78 16.92
CA CYS A 49 -5.92 -9.53 17.68
C CYS A 49 -6.18 -9.84 19.15
N PHE A 50 -5.46 -10.79 19.74
CA PHE A 50 -5.69 -11.26 21.13
C PHE A 50 -7.14 -11.71 21.39
N GLY A 51 -7.78 -12.36 20.41
CA GLY A 51 -9.17 -12.81 20.54
C GLY A 51 -10.21 -11.70 20.52
N GLN A 52 -9.82 -10.45 20.24
CA GLN A 52 -10.74 -9.33 20.02
C GLN A 52 -10.59 -8.82 18.58
N LEU A 53 -11.69 -8.45 17.93
CA LEU A 53 -11.56 -7.54 16.78
C LEU A 53 -11.09 -6.20 17.35
N ILE A 54 -9.94 -5.75 16.87
CA ILE A 54 -9.39 -4.43 17.17
C ILE A 54 -10.52 -3.41 16.92
N PRO A 55 -10.86 -2.52 17.87
CA PRO A 55 -11.83 -1.45 17.62
C PRO A 55 -11.29 -0.44 16.59
#